data_AF-A0A2V9L6V7-F1
#
_entry.id   AF-A0A2V9L6V7-F1
#
_cell.length_a   1.000
_cell.length_b   1.000
_cell.length_c   1.000
_cell.angle_alpha   90.00
_cell.angle_beta   90.00
_cell.angle_gamma   90.00
#
_symmetry.space_group_name_H-M   'P 1'
#
loop_
_entity.id
_entity.type
_entity.pdbx_description
1 polymer ?
#
loop_
_entity_poly.entity_id
_entity_poly.type
_entity_poly.pdbx_seq_one_letter_code
_entity_poly.pdbx_strand_id
1 'polypeptide(L)'
;MIAALRIAGVRRIWLLALLLVLAPGRASRAEKVNPDLLRHRWQAEWITSREGPHREFGVVHFRKTFSLASTPQRFVIHASGDNRYELFVNGARALEGPARG
;
A
#
# COMPACT_ATOMS: atom_id res chain seq x y z
N MET A 1 -7.80 55.65 1.97
CA MET A 1 -8.35 54.38 2.50
C MET A 1 -8.21 53.22 1.49
N ILE A 2 -7.06 53.07 0.80
CA ILE A 2 -6.86 52.08 -0.29
C ILE A 2 -5.68 51.11 -0.01
N ALA A 3 -4.81 51.42 0.96
CA ALA A 3 -3.63 50.59 1.28
C ALA A 3 -3.94 49.28 2.04
N ALA A 4 -5.07 49.19 2.75
CA ALA A 4 -5.40 48.03 3.58
C ALA A 4 -5.86 46.80 2.76
N LEU A 5 -6.34 46.99 1.53
CA LEU A 5 -6.95 45.92 0.73
C LEU A 5 -5.92 45.03 0.01
N ARG A 6 -4.67 45.52 -0.21
CA ARG A 6 -3.60 44.75 -0.87
C ARG A 6 -2.85 43.79 0.07
N ILE A 7 -2.80 44.09 1.37
CA ILE A 7 -2.05 43.33 2.37
C ILE A 7 -2.76 42.00 2.71
N ALA A 8 -4.10 41.99 2.67
CA ALA A 8 -4.91 40.81 2.94
C ALA A 8 -4.71 39.68 1.90
N GLY A 9 -4.47 40.03 0.63
CA GLY A 9 -4.21 39.07 -0.44
C GLY A 9 -2.86 38.36 -0.26
N VAL A 10 -1.82 39.12 0.09
CA VAL A 10 -0.47 38.58 0.36
C VAL A 10 -0.49 37.67 1.59
N ARG A 11 -1.21 38.05 2.66
CA ARG A 11 -1.37 37.20 3.85
C ARG A 11 -2.08 35.87 3.54
N ARG A 12 -3.09 35.88 2.66
CA ARG A 12 -3.77 34.65 2.21
C ARG A 12 -2.84 33.74 1.42
N ILE A 13 -1.98 34.30 0.57
CA ILE A 13 -0.97 33.54 -0.18
C ILE A 13 0.04 32.89 0.78
N TRP A 14 0.53 33.63 1.78
CA TRP A 14 1.44 33.08 2.79
C TRP A 14 0.77 32.01 3.67
N LEU A 15 -0.50 32.18 4.04
CA LEU A 15 -1.24 31.18 4.80
C LEU A 15 -1.50 29.90 3.98
N LEU A 16 -1.79 30.03 2.69
CA LEU A 16 -1.95 28.87 1.79
C LEU A 16 -0.62 28.16 1.55
N ALA A 17 0.49 28.90 1.38
CA ALA A 17 1.82 28.32 1.28
C ALA A 17 2.22 27.58 2.57
N LEU A 18 1.94 28.16 3.74
CA LEU A 18 2.18 27.53 5.03
C LEU A 18 1.34 26.25 5.23
N LEU A 19 0.07 26.26 4.81
CA LEU A 19 -0.80 25.08 4.83
C LEU A 19 -0.30 23.97 3.90
N LEU A 20 0.29 24.31 2.76
CA LEU A 20 0.90 23.32 1.85
C LEU A 20 2.15 22.66 2.46
N VAL A 21 2.96 23.43 3.20
CA VAL A 21 4.18 22.93 3.88
C VAL A 21 3.84 22.04 5.08
N LEU A 22 2.75 22.34 5.78
CA LEU A 22 2.30 21.58 6.96
C LEU A 22 1.45 20.36 6.62
N ALA A 23 1.08 20.16 5.35
CA ALA A 23 0.32 18.99 4.94
C ALA A 23 1.19 17.72 5.11
N PRO A 24 0.78 16.75 5.94
CA PRO A 24 1.54 15.52 6.09
C PRO A 24 1.51 14.76 4.77
N GLY A 25 2.64 14.73 4.07
CA GLY A 25 2.82 13.82 2.95
C GLY A 25 2.68 12.38 3.44
N ARG A 26 1.81 11.59 2.81
CA ARG A 26 1.77 10.14 3.04
C ARG A 26 3.02 9.51 2.43
N ALA A 27 4.13 9.56 3.16
CA ALA A 27 5.30 8.79 2.81
C ALA A 27 4.98 7.31 3.01
N SER A 28 4.94 6.54 1.91
CA SER A 28 4.95 5.09 2.02
C SER A 28 6.30 4.68 2.60
N ARG A 29 6.31 4.20 3.84
CA ARG A 29 7.55 3.66 4.43
C ARG A 29 7.81 2.33 3.75
N ALA A 30 8.89 2.26 2.97
CA ALA A 30 9.37 0.99 2.44
C ALA A 30 9.61 0.04 3.61
N GLU A 31 8.80 -1.01 3.69
CA GLU A 31 8.98 -1.99 4.74
C GLU A 31 10.26 -2.79 4.45
N LYS A 32 11.02 -3.12 5.51
CA LYS A 32 12.28 -3.86 5.37
C LYS A 32 12.00 -5.21 4.70
N VAL A 33 12.46 -5.37 3.46
CA VAL A 33 12.40 -6.63 2.70
C VAL A 33 13.31 -7.66 3.35
N ASN A 34 12.88 -8.92 3.41
CA ASN A 34 13.76 -10.01 3.79
C ASN A 34 14.91 -10.09 2.76
N PRO A 35 16.19 -9.82 3.14
CA PRO A 35 17.30 -9.74 2.21
C PRO A 35 17.56 -11.05 1.44
N ASP A 36 17.16 -12.20 1.99
CA ASP A 36 17.30 -13.48 1.32
C ASP A 36 16.48 -13.54 0.03
N LEU A 37 15.35 -12.83 -0.03
CA LEU A 37 14.49 -12.74 -1.21
C LEU A 37 15.13 -11.94 -2.36
N LEU A 38 16.19 -11.18 -2.08
CA LEU A 38 16.96 -10.43 -3.08
C LEU A 38 18.12 -11.25 -3.65
N ARG A 39 18.55 -12.30 -2.94
CA ARG A 39 19.76 -13.09 -3.26
C ARG A 39 19.44 -14.51 -3.69
N HIS A 40 18.29 -15.03 -3.30
CA HIS A 40 17.87 -16.40 -3.56
C HIS A 40 16.53 -16.43 -4.28
N ARG A 41 16.24 -17.57 -4.92
CA ARG A 41 14.91 -17.79 -5.49
C ARG A 41 13.88 -17.77 -4.36
N TRP A 42 12.70 -17.26 -4.68
CA TRP A 42 11.57 -17.33 -3.79
C TRP A 42 11.12 -18.78 -3.66
N GLN A 43 10.79 -19.19 -2.43
CA GLN A 43 10.16 -20.49 -2.18
C GLN A 43 8.65 -20.46 -2.52
N ALA A 44 8.09 -19.28 -2.74
CA ALA A 44 6.72 -19.10 -3.19
C ALA A 44 6.64 -19.26 -4.72
N GLU A 45 5.52 -19.79 -5.18
CA GLU A 45 5.22 -19.97 -6.60
C GLU A 45 3.97 -19.16 -6.98
N TRP A 46 3.87 -18.79 -8.25
CA TRP A 46 2.65 -18.19 -8.79
C TRP A 46 1.52 -19.21 -8.76
N ILE A 47 0.36 -18.79 -8.26
CA ILE A 47 -0.86 -19.61 -8.22
C ILE A 47 -1.96 -18.92 -9.01
N THR A 48 -2.83 -19.71 -9.60
CA THR A 48 -4.02 -19.24 -10.33
C THR A 48 -5.19 -20.20 -10.11
N SER A 49 -6.41 -19.76 -10.40
CA SER A 49 -7.57 -20.65 -10.38
C SER A 49 -7.49 -21.65 -11.53
N ARG A 50 -7.83 -22.92 -11.25
CA ARG A 50 -7.90 -23.96 -12.28
C ARG A 50 -9.04 -23.74 -13.27
N GLU A 51 -10.13 -23.15 -12.79
CA GLU A 51 -11.40 -23.01 -13.53
C GLU A 51 -11.76 -21.54 -13.84
N GLY A 52 -10.90 -20.59 -13.47
CA GLY A 52 -11.24 -19.17 -13.62
C GLY A 52 -10.92 -18.62 -15.01
N PRO A 53 -11.42 -17.42 -15.31
CA PRO A 53 -11.15 -16.74 -16.56
C PRO A 53 -9.64 -16.50 -16.72
N HIS A 54 -9.03 -17.10 -17.74
CA HIS A 54 -7.60 -16.95 -18.00
C HIS A 54 -7.23 -15.56 -18.55
N ARG A 55 -8.20 -14.87 -19.17
CA ARG A 55 -8.01 -13.56 -19.82
C ARG A 55 -9.19 -12.60 -19.67
N GLU A 56 -10.30 -13.06 -19.07
CA GLU A 56 -11.49 -12.23 -18.87
C GLU A 56 -11.42 -11.57 -17.50
N PHE A 57 -12.16 -10.48 -17.34
CA PHE A 57 -12.25 -9.80 -16.06
C PHE A 57 -12.97 -10.69 -15.03
N GLY A 58 -12.33 -10.96 -13.91
CA GLY A 58 -12.91 -11.68 -12.79
C GLY A 58 -12.16 -11.42 -11.51
N VAL A 59 -12.81 -11.66 -10.36
CA VAL A 59 -12.15 -11.64 -9.06
C VAL A 59 -12.15 -13.05 -8.48
N VAL A 60 -10.96 -13.50 -8.10
CA VAL A 60 -10.70 -14.83 -7.55
C VAL A 60 -10.23 -14.68 -6.12
N HIS A 61 -10.78 -15.49 -5.21
CA HIS A 61 -10.40 -15.49 -3.81
C HIS A 61 -9.44 -16.64 -3.52
N PHE A 62 -8.27 -16.30 -3.00
CA PHE A 62 -7.31 -17.28 -2.49
C PHE A 62 -7.30 -17.24 -0.96
N ARG A 63 -7.26 -18.41 -0.32
CA ARG A 63 -7.22 -18.52 1.14
C ARG A 63 -6.17 -19.52 1.58
N LYS A 64 -5.37 -19.13 2.57
CA LYS A 64 -4.42 -20.01 3.26
C LYS A 64 -4.63 -19.87 4.76
N THR A 65 -4.79 -21.00 5.43
CA THR A 65 -4.88 -21.09 6.90
C THR A 65 -3.68 -21.86 7.41
N PHE A 66 -3.03 -21.36 8.45
CA PHE A 66 -1.92 -22.03 9.12
C PHE A 66 -1.93 -21.65 10.61
N SER A 67 -1.34 -22.50 11.44
CA SER A 67 -1.22 -22.27 12.89
C SER A 67 0.14 -21.69 13.23
N LEU A 68 0.18 -20.78 14.19
CA LEU A 68 1.40 -20.27 14.81
C LEU A 68 1.44 -20.77 16.26
N ALA A 69 2.61 -21.22 16.72
CA ALA A 69 2.77 -21.69 18.10
C ALA A 69 2.55 -20.57 19.13
N SER A 70 2.83 -19.33 18.75
CA SER A 70 2.60 -18.11 19.54
C SER A 70 2.47 -16.90 18.62
N THR A 71 1.95 -15.78 19.14
CA THR A 71 1.83 -14.54 18.39
C THR A 71 3.20 -13.86 18.23
N PRO A 72 3.72 -13.68 17.01
CA PRO A 72 5.00 -13.04 16.80
C PRO A 72 4.89 -11.52 17.02
N GLN A 73 5.96 -10.89 17.50
CA GLN A 73 6.02 -9.41 17.57
C GLN A 73 5.94 -8.76 16.18
N ARG A 74 6.42 -9.46 15.15
CA ARG A 74 6.37 -9.00 13.76
C ARG A 74 6.24 -10.20 12.81
N PHE A 75 5.32 -10.09 11.86
CA PHE A 75 5.12 -11.09 10.81
C PHE A 75 5.07 -10.38 9.46
N VAL A 76 6.14 -10.50 8.67
CA VAL A 76 6.28 -9.81 7.38
C VAL A 76 5.68 -10.69 6.28
N ILE A 77 4.72 -10.15 5.53
CA ILE A 77 4.11 -10.82 4.37
C ILE A 77 4.59 -10.11 3.12
N HIS A 78 5.22 -10.87 2.22
CA HIS A 78 5.54 -10.40 0.88
C HIS A 78 4.50 -10.93 -0.10
N ALA A 79 3.78 -10.02 -0.76
CA ALA A 79 2.73 -10.36 -1.71
C ALA A 79 2.86 -9.54 -3.00
N SER A 80 2.65 -10.22 -4.12
CA SER A 80 2.50 -9.63 -5.44
C SER A 80 1.35 -10.33 -6.16
N GLY A 81 0.80 -9.72 -7.19
CA GLY A 81 -0.32 -10.26 -7.95
C GLY A 81 -0.46 -9.55 -9.29
N ASP A 82 -1.09 -10.22 -10.26
CA ASP A 82 -1.46 -9.66 -11.55
C ASP A 82 -3.00 -9.69 -11.70
N ASN A 83 -3.72 -8.60 -11.95
CA ASN A 83 -3.23 -7.22 -12.09
C ASN A 83 -3.38 -6.43 -10.79
N ARG A 84 -4.32 -6.81 -9.91
CA ARG A 84 -4.64 -6.14 -8.63
C ARG A 84 -5.03 -7.17 -7.59
N TYR A 85 -4.72 -6.89 -6.32
CA TYR A 85 -5.12 -7.72 -5.20
C TYR A 85 -5.44 -6.89 -3.96
N GLU A 86 -6.29 -7.46 -3.10
CA GLU A 86 -6.48 -7.04 -1.73
C GLU A 86 -6.07 -8.17 -0.79
N LEU A 87 -5.22 -7.87 0.18
CA LEU A 87 -4.78 -8.83 1.19
C LEU A 87 -5.55 -8.62 2.48
N PHE A 88 -6.15 -9.70 2.98
CA PHE A 88 -6.82 -9.75 4.27
C PHE A 88 -6.06 -10.66 5.22
N VAL A 89 -5.86 -10.22 6.46
CA VAL A 89 -5.24 -10.99 7.54
C VAL A 89 -6.24 -11.09 8.68
N ASN A 90 -6.64 -12.32 9.03
CA ASN A 90 -7.64 -12.61 10.06
C ASN A 90 -8.95 -11.81 9.86
N GLY A 91 -9.38 -11.65 8.60
CA GLY A 91 -10.60 -10.93 8.23
C GLY A 91 -10.45 -9.40 8.11
N ALA A 92 -9.33 -8.81 8.54
CA ALA A 92 -9.07 -7.39 8.40
C ALA A 92 -8.27 -7.08 7.12
N ARG A 93 -8.66 -6.06 6.36
CA ARG A 93 -7.93 -5.60 5.17
C ARG A 93 -6.58 -5.00 5.59
N ALA A 94 -5.48 -5.57 5.08
CA ALA A 94 -4.12 -5.20 5.46
C ALA A 94 -3.39 -4.39 4.36
N LEU A 95 -3.57 -4.76 3.09
CA LEU A 95 -2.84 -4.18 1.96
C LEU A 95 -3.65 -4.24 0.67
N GLU A 96 -3.46 -3.26 -0.21
CA GLU A 96 -3.84 -3.31 -1.62
C GLU A 96 -2.57 -3.27 -2.47
N GLY A 97 -2.52 -4.08 -3.52
CA GLY A 97 -1.37 -4.12 -4.42
C GLY A 97 -1.70 -4.63 -5.83
N PRO A 98 -0.67 -4.88 -6.66
CA PRO A 98 0.71 -4.43 -6.45
C PRO A 98 0.81 -2.90 -6.50
N ALA A 99 1.98 -2.35 -6.16
CA ALA A 99 2.23 -0.91 -6.28
C ALA A 99 1.87 -0.42 -7.69
N ARG A 100 1.20 0.73 -7.77
CA ARG A 100 0.91 1.37 -9.06
C ARG A 100 2.21 2.02 -9.54
N GLY A 101 2.65 1.65 -10.74
CA GLY A 101 3.79 2.27 -11.43
C GLY A 101 3.48 3.68 -11.92
#